data_AF-A0A0L0UIN9-F1
#
_entry.id   AF-A0A0L0UIN9-F1
#
_cell.length_a   1.000
_cell.length_b   1.000
_cell.length_c   1.000
_cell.angle_alpha   90.00
_cell.angle_beta   90.00
_cell.angle_gamma   90.00
#
_symmetry.space_group_name_H-M   'P 1'
#
loop_
_entity.id
_entity.type
_entity.pdbx_description
1 polymer ?
#
loop_
_entity_poly.entity_id
_entity_poly.type
_entity_poly.pdbx_seq_one_letter_code
_entity_poly.pdbx_strand_id
1 'polypeptide(L)'
;MNIKVSPLIAGYGVIAGAFDYDQDTDNESVTIPPGPTKKEKVALYDDPKLYFENPVCNKLDDPEKPLSFQCKWCSSICRGHGTSTGNLKSHRDGYTQKGKSDKGCVNRDKAILAGAKLPPYVAETRAASTSSPNPVPQYTMEFNNR
;
A
#
# COMPACT_ATOMS: atom_id res chain seq x y z
N MET A 1 -46.27 -52.59 -24.42
CA MET A 1 -46.42 -52.44 -22.96
C MET A 1 -46.03 -51.03 -22.60
N ASN A 2 -46.96 -50.32 -21.95
CA ASN A 2 -46.97 -48.88 -21.77
C ASN A 2 -46.31 -48.46 -20.44
N ILE A 3 -45.40 -47.48 -20.57
CA ILE A 3 -45.13 -46.30 -19.73
C ILE A 3 -45.19 -46.41 -18.20
N LYS A 4 -44.07 -46.06 -17.55
CA LYS A 4 -44.05 -45.21 -16.34
C LYS A 4 -42.97 -44.13 -16.48
N VAL A 5 -43.25 -42.95 -15.91
CA VAL A 5 -42.56 -41.68 -16.08
C VAL A 5 -41.98 -41.17 -14.74
N SER A 6 -40.79 -40.52 -14.80
CA SER A 6 -40.21 -39.45 -13.94
C SER A 6 -39.54 -39.78 -12.57
N PRO A 7 -38.56 -38.98 -12.08
CA PRO A 7 -38.16 -37.62 -12.49
C PRO A 7 -36.67 -37.37 -12.82
N LEU A 8 -36.43 -36.23 -13.48
CA LEU A 8 -35.15 -35.53 -13.63
C LEU A 8 -34.54 -35.17 -12.27
N ILE A 9 -33.29 -35.55 -12.03
CA ILE A 9 -32.41 -34.85 -11.08
C ILE A 9 -31.19 -34.35 -11.83
N ALA A 10 -31.04 -33.02 -11.87
CA ALA A 10 -29.88 -32.35 -12.42
C ALA A 10 -28.65 -32.68 -11.56
N GLY A 11 -27.80 -33.59 -12.04
CA GLY A 11 -26.51 -33.86 -11.44
C GLY A 11 -25.54 -32.73 -11.76
N TYR A 12 -25.44 -31.72 -10.89
CA TYR A 12 -24.29 -30.84 -10.88
C TYR A 12 -23.06 -31.69 -10.50
N GLY A 13 -22.16 -31.86 -11.46
CA GLY A 13 -20.92 -32.60 -11.29
C GLY A 13 -20.04 -31.95 -10.23
N VAL A 14 -19.83 -32.65 -9.12
CA VAL A 14 -18.79 -32.33 -8.15
C VAL A 14 -17.47 -32.84 -8.72
N ILE A 15 -16.71 -31.96 -9.38
CA ILE A 15 -15.28 -32.19 -9.61
C ILE A 15 -14.55 -31.95 -8.28
N ALA A 16 -14.54 -32.97 -7.42
CA ALA A 16 -13.61 -33.03 -6.30
C ALA A 16 -12.21 -33.35 -6.86
N GLY A 17 -11.57 -32.37 -7.49
CA GLY A 17 -10.14 -32.41 -7.73
C GLY A 17 -9.45 -32.27 -6.37
N ALA A 18 -8.80 -33.33 -5.89
CA ALA A 18 -7.93 -33.26 -4.73
C ALA A 18 -6.79 -32.30 -5.08
N PHE A 19 -6.89 -31.06 -4.61
CA PHE A 19 -5.75 -30.15 -4.63
C PHE A 19 -4.69 -30.76 -3.72
N ASP A 20 -3.52 -31.01 -4.28
CA ASP A 20 -2.33 -31.30 -3.50
C ASP A 20 -1.92 -30.00 -2.80
N TYR A 21 -2.08 -29.99 -1.48
CA TYR A 21 -1.74 -28.86 -0.62
C TYR A 21 -0.32 -28.98 -0.08
N ASP A 22 0.48 -29.94 -0.56
CA ASP A 22 1.89 -30.03 -0.21
C ASP A 22 2.59 -28.75 -0.68
N GLN A 23 2.83 -27.86 0.30
CA GLN A 23 3.71 -26.73 0.11
C GLN A 23 5.13 -27.27 0.15
N ASP A 24 5.77 -27.38 -1.00
CA ASP A 24 7.21 -27.61 -1.14
C ASP A 24 7.97 -26.45 -0.48
N THR A 25 8.08 -26.51 0.85
CA THR A 25 8.95 -25.63 1.63
C THR A 25 10.32 -26.30 1.61
N ASP A 26 11.20 -25.81 0.75
CA ASP A 26 12.62 -26.04 0.94
C ASP A 26 12.99 -25.57 2.35
N ASN A 27 13.65 -26.42 3.13
CA ASN A 27 13.98 -26.15 4.53
C ASN A 27 15.08 -25.05 4.67
N GLU A 28 15.28 -24.26 3.62
CA GLU A 28 16.16 -23.11 3.55
C GLU A 28 15.39 -21.84 3.90
N SER A 29 15.50 -21.43 5.16
CA SER A 29 14.95 -20.15 5.60
C SER A 29 15.88 -19.00 5.19
N VAL A 30 15.39 -18.10 4.33
CA VAL A 30 16.09 -16.83 4.05
C VAL A 30 15.93 -15.92 5.26
N THR A 31 17.03 -15.61 5.93
CA THR A 31 17.03 -14.62 7.02
C THR A 31 16.94 -13.22 6.42
N ILE A 32 15.79 -12.57 6.55
CA ILE A 32 15.62 -11.17 6.19
C ILE A 32 16.14 -10.32 7.36
N PRO A 33 17.15 -9.46 7.18
CA PRO A 33 17.60 -8.58 8.25
C PRO A 33 16.43 -7.65 8.67
N PRO A 34 16.21 -7.46 9.98
CA PRO A 34 15.14 -6.61 10.45
C PRO A 34 15.39 -5.16 10.02
N GLY A 35 14.45 -4.60 9.25
CA GLY A 35 14.44 -3.17 8.96
C GLY A 35 14.11 -2.35 10.23
N PRO A 36 14.35 -1.03 10.21
CA PRO A 36 14.11 -0.18 11.37
C PRO A 36 12.65 -0.26 11.83
N THR A 37 12.48 -0.44 13.13
CA THR A 37 11.20 -0.46 13.82
C THR A 37 10.45 0.85 13.66
N LYS A 38 9.13 0.84 13.88
CA LYS A 38 8.31 2.05 13.85
C LYS A 38 8.83 3.13 14.81
N LYS A 39 9.40 2.75 15.96
CA LYS A 39 9.96 3.66 16.96
C LYS A 39 11.26 4.31 16.46
N GLU A 40 12.14 3.54 15.84
CA GLU A 40 13.40 4.05 15.27
C GLU A 40 13.14 5.03 14.11
N LYS A 41 12.15 4.74 13.26
CA LYS A 41 11.75 5.68 12.19
C LYS A 41 11.20 7.01 12.72
N VAL A 42 10.55 7.00 13.89
CA VAL A 42 10.06 8.22 14.56
C VAL A 42 11.21 9.04 15.14
N ALA A 43 12.32 8.41 15.54
CA ALA A 43 13.51 9.13 15.98
C ALA A 43 14.31 9.75 14.82
N LEU A 44 14.22 9.16 13.62
CA LEU A 44 15.00 9.58 12.45
C LEU A 44 14.38 10.75 11.67
N TYR A 45 13.04 10.83 11.64
CA TYR A 45 12.31 11.78 10.79
C TYR A 45 11.35 12.64 11.60
N ASP A 46 11.13 13.85 11.10
CA ASP A 46 10.20 14.79 11.72
C ASP A 46 8.76 14.25 11.70
N ASP A 47 7.98 14.62 12.72
CA ASP A 47 6.55 14.32 12.76
C ASP A 47 5.88 14.89 11.50
N PRO A 48 5.06 14.10 10.78
CA PRO A 48 4.37 14.57 9.58
C PRO A 48 3.60 15.86 9.77
N LYS A 49 3.06 16.14 10.95
CA LYS A 49 2.31 17.37 11.27
C LYS A 49 3.19 18.62 11.19
N LEU A 50 4.49 18.52 11.50
CA LEU A 50 5.42 19.65 11.41
C LEU A 50 5.60 20.15 9.97
N TYR A 51 5.30 19.31 8.98
CA TYR A 51 5.31 19.65 7.56
C TYR A 51 4.13 20.54 7.13
N PHE A 52 3.12 20.69 7.99
CA PHE A 52 1.90 21.45 7.75
C PHE A 52 1.80 22.62 8.73
N GLU A 53 1.02 23.62 8.33
CA GLU A 53 0.58 24.69 9.22
C GLU A 53 -0.41 24.17 10.27
N ASN A 54 -0.75 25.05 11.21
CA ASN A 54 -1.77 24.75 12.21
C ASN A 54 -3.10 24.36 11.54
N PRO A 55 -3.82 23.39 12.13
CA PRO A 55 -5.06 22.91 11.54
C PRO A 55 -6.10 24.03 11.49
N VAL A 56 -6.74 24.16 10.34
CA VAL A 56 -7.82 25.10 10.07
C VAL A 56 -9.13 24.35 10.20
N CYS A 57 -10.09 24.92 10.95
CA CYS A 57 -11.44 24.37 11.01
C CYS A 57 -12.14 24.61 9.67
N ASN A 58 -12.40 23.53 8.92
CA ASN A 58 -13.34 23.62 7.80
C ASN A 58 -14.78 23.63 8.31
N LYS A 59 -15.73 24.10 7.48
CA LYS A 59 -17.16 24.14 7.82
C LYS A 59 -17.76 22.77 8.23
N LEU A 60 -17.07 21.69 7.86
CA LEU A 60 -17.44 20.30 8.13
C LEU A 60 -16.62 19.68 9.29
N ASP A 61 -15.69 20.42 9.88
CA ASP A 61 -14.92 19.97 11.02
C ASP A 61 -15.63 20.41 12.32
N ASP A 62 -15.42 19.63 13.38
CA ASP A 62 -15.77 20.04 14.74
C ASP A 62 -14.90 21.27 15.09
N PRO A 63 -15.47 22.41 15.49
CA PRO A 63 -14.72 23.61 15.84
C PRO A 63 -13.71 23.38 16.97
N GLU A 64 -13.94 22.40 17.85
CA GLU A 64 -12.99 22.03 18.91
C GLU A 64 -11.85 21.14 18.40
N LYS A 65 -12.02 20.49 17.23
CA LYS A 65 -11.09 19.50 16.69
C LYS A 65 -10.91 19.68 15.17
N PRO A 66 -10.23 20.76 14.73
CA PRO A 66 -9.97 20.96 13.32
C PRO A 66 -9.09 19.83 12.76
N LEU A 67 -9.52 19.26 11.63
CA LEU A 67 -8.87 18.11 11.00
C LEU A 67 -8.20 18.47 9.67
N SER A 68 -8.31 19.71 9.23
CA SER A 68 -7.81 20.13 7.93
C SER A 68 -6.48 20.87 8.08
N PHE A 69 -5.43 20.39 7.43
CA PHE A 69 -4.06 20.89 7.57
C PHE A 69 -3.60 21.50 6.23
N GLN A 70 -3.17 22.75 6.25
CA GLN A 70 -2.59 23.39 5.07
C GLN A 70 -1.10 23.03 4.97
N CYS A 71 -0.63 22.66 3.78
CA CYS A 71 0.79 22.42 3.56
C CYS A 71 1.59 23.74 3.67
N LYS A 72 2.75 23.72 4.33
CA LYS A 72 3.66 24.88 4.40
C LYS A 72 4.31 25.23 3.06
N TRP A 73 4.45 24.22 2.21
CA TRP A 73 5.30 24.29 1.01
C TRP A 73 4.51 24.39 -0.28
N CYS A 74 3.24 23.96 -0.30
CA CYS A 74 2.34 24.10 -1.44
C CYS A 74 0.96 24.58 -0.97
N SER A 75 0.09 24.95 -1.91
CA SER A 75 -1.27 25.45 -1.61
C SER A 75 -2.30 24.35 -1.27
N SER A 76 -1.87 23.10 -1.10
CA SER A 76 -2.80 21.99 -0.84
C SER A 76 -3.26 21.95 0.61
N ILE A 77 -4.56 21.66 0.80
CA ILE A 77 -5.15 21.37 2.11
C ILE A 77 -5.38 19.87 2.19
N CYS A 78 -4.86 19.25 3.26
CA CYS A 78 -4.97 17.82 3.52
C CYS A 78 -5.85 17.58 4.74
N ARG A 79 -6.93 16.81 4.58
CA ARG A 79 -7.76 16.38 5.71
C ARG A 79 -7.10 15.20 6.43
N GLY A 80 -6.78 15.37 7.70
CA GLY A 80 -6.38 14.31 8.61
C GLY A 80 -7.56 13.50 9.13
N HIS A 81 -7.27 12.52 9.97
CA HIS A 81 -8.27 11.75 10.71
C HIS A 81 -7.96 11.84 12.21
N GLY A 82 -8.98 11.81 13.08
CA GLY A 82 -8.78 11.94 14.52
C GLY A 82 -7.80 10.93 15.12
N THR A 83 -7.67 9.76 14.49
CA THR A 83 -6.77 8.67 14.91
C THR A 83 -5.57 8.45 13.99
N SER A 84 -5.47 9.14 12.84
CA SER A 84 -4.39 8.87 11.89
C SER A 84 -3.94 10.09 11.08
N THR A 85 -2.64 10.11 10.77
CA THR A 85 -2.00 11.10 9.89
C THR A 85 -1.72 10.53 8.49
N GLY A 86 -2.48 9.52 8.06
CA GLY A 86 -2.25 8.80 6.80
C GLY A 86 -2.21 9.74 5.59
N ASN A 87 -3.21 10.61 5.46
CA ASN A 87 -3.29 11.58 4.36
C ASN A 87 -2.15 12.61 4.39
N LEU A 88 -1.74 13.05 5.58
CA LEU A 88 -0.62 13.98 5.75
C LEU A 88 0.69 13.33 5.28
N LYS A 89 0.91 12.06 5.65
CA LYS A 89 2.07 11.27 5.19
C LYS A 89 2.02 11.06 3.68
N SER A 90 0.87 10.67 3.13
CA SER A 90 0.75 10.45 1.68
C SER A 90 0.96 11.71 0.86
N HIS A 91 0.48 12.86 1.33
CA HIS A 91 0.81 14.13 0.70
C HIS A 91 2.31 14.43 0.77
N ARG A 92 2.93 14.25 1.94
CA ARG A 92 4.36 14.53 2.15
C ARG A 92 5.24 13.63 1.28
N ASP A 93 5.07 12.31 1.41
CA ASP A 93 6.00 11.28 0.97
C ASP A 93 5.57 10.55 -0.31
N GLY A 94 4.31 10.69 -0.72
CA GLY A 94 3.69 9.99 -1.85
C GLY A 94 2.71 8.90 -1.42
N TYR A 95 1.83 8.49 -2.33
CA TYR A 95 0.84 7.43 -2.08
C TYR A 95 1.43 6.04 -2.31
N THR A 96 1.25 5.14 -1.33
CA THR A 96 1.66 3.72 -1.42
C THR A 96 0.71 2.86 -2.24
N GLN A 97 -0.47 3.37 -2.61
CA GLN A 97 -1.45 2.66 -3.44
C GLN A 97 -1.02 2.67 -4.91
N LYS A 98 -1.26 1.56 -5.64
CA LYS A 98 -1.03 1.48 -7.09
C LYS A 98 -2.00 2.42 -7.82
N GLY A 99 -1.53 3.07 -8.88
CA GLY A 99 -2.33 4.01 -9.68
C GLY A 99 -2.50 5.41 -9.07
N LYS A 100 -1.95 5.67 -7.88
CA LYS A 100 -1.83 7.02 -7.33
C LYS A 100 -0.40 7.54 -7.46
N SER A 101 -0.25 8.86 -7.43
CA SER A 101 1.06 9.52 -7.45
C SER A 101 1.92 9.07 -6.27
N ASP A 102 3.05 8.44 -6.56
CA ASP A 102 4.08 8.14 -5.56
C ASP A 102 5.08 9.29 -5.39
N LYS A 103 4.91 10.36 -6.17
CA LYS A 103 5.54 11.66 -5.98
C LYS A 103 4.72 12.41 -4.95
N GLY A 104 5.32 12.65 -3.78
CA GLY A 104 4.71 13.40 -2.67
C GLY A 104 4.56 14.88 -3.00
N CYS A 105 4.77 15.75 -2.01
CA CYS A 105 4.61 17.20 -2.17
C CYS A 105 5.58 17.73 -3.23
N VAL A 106 5.07 18.49 -4.19
CA VAL A 106 5.86 19.09 -5.29
C VAL A 106 6.96 20.04 -4.80
N ASN A 107 6.83 20.59 -3.59
CA ASN A 107 7.80 21.49 -2.98
C ASN A 107 8.56 20.83 -1.81
N ARG A 108 8.73 19.50 -1.84
CA ARG A 108 9.54 18.79 -0.83
C ARG A 108 10.97 19.32 -0.73
N ASP A 109 11.57 19.68 -1.85
CA ASP A 109 12.95 20.17 -1.88
C ASP A 109 13.10 21.47 -1.09
N LYS A 110 12.08 22.34 -1.11
CA LYS A 110 12.05 23.55 -0.27
C LYS A 110 12.03 23.21 1.22
N ALA A 111 11.31 22.16 1.59
CA ALA A 111 11.28 21.70 2.98
C ALA A 111 12.64 21.13 3.43
N ILE A 112 13.31 20.36 2.56
CA ILE A 112 14.65 19.84 2.83
C ILE A 112 15.66 21.00 2.98
N LEU A 113 15.59 22.00 2.07
CA LEU A 113 16.42 23.20 2.16
C LEU A 113 16.18 24.01 3.44
N ALA A 114 14.95 23.99 3.96
CA ALA A 114 14.62 24.60 5.25
C ALA A 114 15.00 23.73 6.47
N GLY A 115 15.66 22.58 6.25
CA GLY A 115 16.19 21.71 7.31
C GLY A 115 15.26 20.59 7.76
N ALA A 116 14.15 20.32 7.06
CA ALA A 116 13.24 19.25 7.42
C ALA A 116 13.89 17.86 7.21
N LYS A 117 13.80 17.00 8.22
CA LYS A 117 14.28 15.61 8.18
C LYS A 117 13.16 14.71 7.67
N LEU A 118 13.18 14.45 6.37
CA LEU A 118 12.11 13.72 5.69
C LEU A 118 12.54 12.29 5.29
N PRO A 119 11.61 11.31 5.27
CA PRO A 119 11.91 9.96 4.78
C PRO A 119 12.21 9.95 3.27
N PRO A 120 12.61 8.83 2.67
CA PRO A 120 12.61 8.70 1.21
C PRO A 120 11.20 8.81 0.62
N TYR A 121 11.09 9.13 -0.67
CA TYR A 121 9.81 9.09 -1.37
C TYR A 121 9.27 7.65 -1.47
N VAL A 122 7.94 7.52 -1.59
CA VAL A 122 7.35 6.23 -1.94
C VAL A 122 7.86 5.72 -3.28
N ALA A 123 8.08 6.60 -4.25
CA ALA A 123 8.69 6.24 -5.54
C ALA A 123 10.10 5.63 -5.38
N GLU A 124 10.94 6.21 -4.52
CA GLU A 124 12.32 5.76 -4.28
C GLU A 124 12.34 4.42 -3.57
N THR A 125 11.51 4.26 -2.53
CA THR A 125 11.40 3.00 -1.80
C THR A 125 10.86 1.86 -2.68
N ARG A 126 9.93 2.15 -3.59
CA ARG A 126 9.47 1.18 -4.60
C ARG A 126 10.58 0.80 -5.59
N ALA A 127 11.30 1.79 -6.12
CA ALA A 127 12.39 1.53 -7.06
C ALA A 127 13.49 0.64 -6.43
N ALA A 128 13.84 0.91 -5.17
CA ALA A 128 14.80 0.09 -4.42
C ALA A 128 14.31 -1.34 -4.17
N SER A 129 13.00 -1.55 -4.02
CA SER A 129 12.42 -2.90 -3.86
C SER A 129 12.38 -3.71 -5.17
N THR A 130 12.29 -3.04 -6.32
CA THR A 130 12.27 -3.71 -7.65
C THR A 130 13.67 -4.02 -8.19
N SER A 131 14.72 -3.44 -7.61
CA SER A 131 16.11 -3.68 -8.03
C SER A 131 16.76 -4.92 -7.41
N SER A 132 16.06 -5.65 -6.55
CA SER A 132 16.47 -7.01 -6.17
C SER A 132 16.09 -7.97 -7.31
N PRO A 133 17.05 -8.62 -7.98
CA PRO A 133 16.75 -9.57 -9.05
C PRO A 133 16.19 -10.84 -8.43
N ASN A 134 14.89 -10.88 -8.18
CA ASN A 134 14.20 -12.15 -8.01
C ASN A 134 13.88 -12.64 -9.44
N PRO A 135 14.48 -13.75 -9.91
CA PRO A 135 14.14 -14.29 -11.21
C PRO A 135 12.67 -14.69 -11.18
N VAL A 136 11.84 -14.00 -11.97
CA VAL A 136 10.45 -14.39 -12.19
C VAL A 136 10.51 -15.63 -13.08
N PRO A 137 10.06 -16.82 -12.63
CA PRO A 137 10.05 -17.99 -13.50
C PRO A 137 9.06 -17.73 -14.63
N GLN A 138 9.57 -17.59 -15.86
CA GLN A 138 8.74 -17.57 -17.05
C GLN A 138 8.25 -19.00 -17.31
N TYR A 139 7.02 -19.32 -16.91
CA TYR A 139 6.40 -20.57 -17.33
C TYR A 139 5.80 -20.35 -18.73
N THR A 140 6.31 -21.08 -19.71
CA THR A 140 5.71 -21.20 -21.05
C THR A 140 4.71 -22.35 -21.02
N MET A 141 3.42 -22.04 -21.20
CA MET A 141 2.38 -23.07 -21.37
C MET A 141 2.41 -23.56 -22.83
N GLU A 142 3.00 -24.73 -23.07
CA GLU A 142 2.90 -25.40 -24.37
C GLU A 142 1.60 -26.20 -24.46
N PHE A 143 0.70 -25.78 -25.34
CA PHE A 143 -0.54 -26.50 -25.63
C PHE A 143 -0.29 -27.56 -26.69
N ASN A 144 -0.16 -28.82 -26.28
CA ASN A 144 -0.10 -29.95 -27.19
C ASN A 144 -1.53 -30.37 -27.60
N ASN A 145 -1.94 -29.97 -28.80
CA ASN A 145 -3.20 -30.42 -29.41
C ASN A 145 -3.09 -31.89 -29.86
N ARG A 146 -4.05 -32.72 -29.43
CA ARG A 146 -4.42 -33.97 -30.11
C ARG A 146 -5.77 -33.81 -30.79
#